data_AF-A0A4Q2XD96-F1
#
_entry.id   AF-A0A4Q2XD96-F1
#
_cell.length_a   1.000
_cell.length_b   1.000
_cell.length_c   1.000
_cell.angle_alpha   90.00
_cell.angle_beta   90.00
_cell.angle_gamma   90.00
#
_symmetry.space_group_name_H-M   'P 1'
#
loop_
_entity.id
_entity.type
_entity.pdbx_description
1 polymer ?
#
loop_
_entity_poly.entity_id
_entity_poly.type
_entity_poly.pdbx_seq_one_letter_code
_entity_poly.pdbx_strand_id
1 'polypeptide(L)'
;ALTLAGGSTLYTEFTNATTYDKLTVTGNVSTTGASLVNPVLVDLRLPNSAAKWTTLGAYNLIQYSGTFTGNANDLFEVSTGSKQAGLTYTFTASGGFITLTIAGSAPSEWNVDANGVWSAAGNWVNGIPNAIGVTAKFGTIITAPRAVNLDSARTVGAIQFNNTNSYSITGASLLTLNATTGNAGIEVLSGSHTIFAPLSLSDTLDISLASAANTLTLSGNIGGTGGLVHATAGTVLLEGTNNFSGNINFTAGVLKFENGALGNGSLFLTDSTLVWDDGANENISTRTVGLDGDSVTLDTNGNNVLLTNAIGNNGTANVTKAGDGRLTFASNPTYTGTTTISGGSLQLGNGGATGLVEGTILNNAELAVNLTGGSVFPNIVTGTGAFVHAGNGALTLSSANTHSGLTSITTSSASLVLGDALALQNSTLSYYSSGGSLDFGASTAVTLGGLAEDKGLALQNNTAAAVALSFGANNQPSSYAGVLSGPGSLVKVGTGISSLSGVNSYAGR
;
A
#
# COMPACT_ATOMS: atom_id res chain seq x y z
N ALA A 1 -49.21 25.97 9.63
CA ALA A 1 -47.88 25.58 10.14
C ALA A 1 -47.36 24.46 9.26
N LEU A 2 -46.12 24.56 8.76
CA LEU A 2 -45.46 23.49 8.01
C LEU A 2 -44.54 22.73 8.97
N THR A 3 -44.65 21.39 8.96
CA THR A 3 -43.76 20.50 9.73
C THR A 3 -43.01 19.59 8.78
N LEU A 4 -41.68 19.62 8.84
CA LEU A 4 -40.80 18.74 8.05
C LEU A 4 -40.09 17.77 8.98
N ALA A 5 -40.17 16.48 8.67
CA ALA A 5 -39.48 15.42 9.39
C ALA A 5 -38.10 15.15 8.78
N GLY A 6 -37.13 14.70 9.60
CA GLY A 6 -35.83 14.26 9.13
C GLY A 6 -35.93 13.14 8.07
N GLY A 7 -35.05 13.15 7.08
CA GLY A 7 -35.07 12.22 5.93
C GLY A 7 -36.03 12.62 4.79
N SER A 8 -36.79 13.71 4.93
CA SER A 8 -37.56 14.28 3.82
C SER A 8 -36.65 14.90 2.75
N THR A 9 -37.09 14.91 1.49
CA THR A 9 -36.38 15.60 0.40
C THR A 9 -37.24 16.74 -0.17
N LEU A 10 -36.65 17.93 -0.27
CA LEU A 10 -37.21 19.08 -0.97
C LEU A 10 -36.54 19.20 -2.34
N TYR A 11 -37.33 19.04 -3.41
CA TYR A 11 -36.88 19.30 -4.77
C TYR A 11 -37.08 20.78 -5.09
N THR A 12 -36.01 21.43 -5.56
CA THR A 12 -36.06 22.84 -5.96
C THR A 12 -35.39 23.01 -7.31
N GLU A 13 -36.13 23.58 -8.26
CA GLU A 13 -35.64 23.86 -9.60
C GLU A 13 -35.31 25.35 -9.73
N PHE A 14 -34.23 25.66 -10.44
CA PHE A 14 -33.70 27.02 -10.54
C PHE A 14 -33.55 27.47 -11.99
N THR A 15 -34.01 28.69 -12.29
CA THR A 15 -33.67 29.40 -13.53
C THR A 15 -32.59 30.46 -13.30
N ASN A 16 -32.53 31.11 -12.12
CA ASN A 16 -31.46 32.01 -11.66
C ASN A 16 -31.62 32.34 -10.15
N ALA A 17 -30.80 33.27 -9.62
CA ALA A 17 -30.85 33.72 -8.22
C ALA A 17 -32.16 34.38 -7.76
N THR A 18 -33.08 34.67 -8.68
CA THR A 18 -34.36 35.35 -8.40
C THR A 18 -35.59 34.59 -8.87
N THR A 19 -35.41 33.53 -9.65
CA THR A 19 -36.48 32.71 -10.22
C THR A 19 -36.15 31.24 -10.00
N TYR A 20 -36.92 30.60 -9.14
CA TYR A 20 -36.75 29.23 -8.69
C TYR A 20 -38.01 28.78 -7.95
N ASP A 21 -38.14 27.48 -7.73
CA ASP A 21 -39.23 26.92 -6.93
C ASP A 21 -39.14 27.40 -5.49
N LYS A 22 -40.21 28.05 -5.04
CA LYS A 22 -40.29 28.66 -3.71
C LYS A 22 -41.50 28.15 -2.97
N LEU A 23 -41.27 27.58 -1.79
CA LEU A 23 -42.34 27.17 -0.89
C LEU A 23 -42.75 28.35 0.01
N THR A 24 -44.04 28.68 0.02
CA THR A 24 -44.57 29.73 0.91
C THR A 24 -45.41 29.11 2.02
N VAL A 25 -45.07 29.42 3.26
CA VAL A 25 -45.72 28.92 4.46
C VAL A 25 -46.42 30.06 5.19
N THR A 26 -47.74 29.97 5.31
CA THR A 26 -48.52 30.85 6.17
C THR A 26 -48.45 30.33 7.62
N GLY A 27 -47.63 30.97 8.44
CA GLY A 27 -47.43 30.65 9.86
C GLY A 27 -46.02 30.15 10.20
N ASN A 28 -45.89 29.48 11.36
CA ASN A 28 -44.61 29.00 11.88
C ASN A 28 -44.04 27.84 11.05
N VAL A 29 -42.71 27.76 11.00
CA VAL A 29 -41.95 26.63 10.45
C VAL A 29 -41.25 25.94 11.61
N SER A 30 -41.57 24.66 11.80
CA SER A 30 -40.95 23.81 12.80
C SER A 30 -40.48 22.51 12.16
N THR A 31 -39.27 22.10 12.48
CA THR A 31 -38.65 20.87 11.98
C THR A 31 -38.48 19.91 13.15
N THR A 32 -39.60 19.40 13.66
CA THR A 32 -39.61 18.54 14.83
C THR A 32 -39.03 17.16 14.46
N GLY A 33 -37.84 16.82 14.97
CA GLY A 33 -37.18 15.53 14.75
C GLY A 33 -36.08 15.49 13.68
N ALA A 34 -35.69 16.63 13.09
CA ALA A 34 -34.52 16.73 12.22
C ALA A 34 -33.24 16.97 13.04
N SER A 35 -32.15 16.30 12.65
CA SER A 35 -30.80 16.37 13.21
C SER A 35 -29.82 16.17 12.06
N LEU A 36 -28.54 16.54 12.19
CA LEU A 36 -27.52 16.16 11.20
C LEU A 36 -27.43 14.63 10.97
N VAL A 37 -27.97 13.82 11.89
CA VAL A 37 -28.12 12.36 11.71
C VAL A 37 -29.21 12.00 10.69
N ASN A 38 -30.26 12.83 10.56
CA ASN A 38 -31.37 12.68 9.61
C ASN A 38 -31.86 14.07 9.14
N PRO A 39 -31.11 14.78 8.28
CA PRO A 39 -31.47 16.12 7.83
C PRO A 39 -32.62 16.07 6.81
N VAL A 40 -33.21 17.23 6.52
CA VAL A 40 -34.03 17.42 5.32
C VAL A 40 -33.10 17.70 4.14
N LEU A 41 -33.14 16.85 3.11
CA LEU A 41 -32.28 16.99 1.94
C LEU A 41 -32.85 17.99 0.94
N VAL A 42 -32.00 18.86 0.40
CA VAL A 42 -32.36 19.78 -0.69
C VAL A 42 -31.68 19.32 -1.98
N ASP A 43 -32.47 18.96 -2.99
CA ASP A 43 -31.96 18.56 -4.31
C ASP A 43 -32.12 19.71 -5.32
N LEU A 44 -31.00 20.17 -5.89
CA LEU A 44 -30.90 21.39 -6.69
C LEU A 44 -30.77 21.04 -8.18
N ARG A 45 -31.78 21.40 -8.99
CA ARG A 45 -31.82 21.05 -10.43
C ARG A 45 -32.06 22.26 -11.32
N LEU A 46 -31.63 22.14 -12.58
CA LEU A 46 -32.14 22.98 -13.66
C LEU A 46 -33.62 22.63 -13.93
N PRO A 47 -34.44 23.58 -14.43
CA PRO A 47 -35.87 23.39 -14.56
C PRO A 47 -36.18 22.26 -15.52
N ASN A 48 -37.07 21.34 -15.11
CA ASN A 48 -37.45 20.16 -15.89
C ASN A 48 -36.24 19.32 -16.37
N SER A 49 -35.15 19.28 -15.61
CA SER A 49 -33.91 18.61 -16.01
C SER A 49 -33.28 17.80 -14.86
N ALA A 50 -32.59 16.72 -15.21
CA ALA A 50 -31.71 16.02 -14.28
C ALA A 50 -30.36 16.74 -14.09
N ALA A 51 -30.06 17.79 -14.85
CA ALA A 51 -28.83 18.55 -14.70
C ALA A 51 -28.82 19.34 -13.37
N LYS A 52 -27.67 19.33 -12.70
CA LYS A 52 -27.48 19.98 -11.39
C LYS A 52 -27.48 21.51 -11.55
N TRP A 53 -28.00 22.22 -10.55
CA TRP A 53 -27.82 23.67 -10.47
C TRP A 53 -26.44 24.01 -9.88
N THR A 54 -25.73 24.95 -10.51
CA THR A 54 -24.30 25.23 -10.20
C THR A 54 -24.02 26.71 -9.95
N THR A 55 -25.04 27.56 -10.10
CA THR A 55 -24.86 29.02 -10.06
C THR A 55 -24.68 29.47 -8.61
N LEU A 56 -23.66 30.28 -8.36
CA LEU A 56 -23.42 30.91 -7.07
C LEU A 56 -24.52 31.93 -6.73
N GLY A 57 -24.83 32.10 -5.45
CA GLY A 57 -25.79 33.11 -4.99
C GLY A 57 -26.54 32.71 -3.72
N ALA A 58 -27.41 33.62 -3.28
CA ALA A 58 -28.33 33.39 -2.19
C ALA A 58 -29.75 33.15 -2.73
N TYR A 59 -30.38 32.07 -2.30
CA TYR A 59 -31.66 31.59 -2.81
C TYR A 59 -32.64 31.35 -1.65
N ASN A 60 -33.77 32.07 -1.64
CA ASN A 60 -34.77 32.00 -0.57
C ASN A 60 -35.76 30.85 -0.81
N LEU A 61 -35.38 29.63 -0.42
CA LEU A 61 -36.13 28.42 -0.73
C LEU A 61 -37.51 28.36 -0.05
N ILE A 62 -37.58 28.81 1.20
CA ILE A 62 -38.82 28.78 2.00
C ILE A 62 -39.09 30.19 2.53
N GLN A 63 -40.29 30.71 2.27
CA GLN A 63 -40.80 31.91 2.92
C GLN A 63 -41.78 31.54 4.03
N TYR A 64 -41.68 32.20 5.18
CA TYR A 64 -42.58 32.00 6.30
C TYR A 64 -42.97 33.32 6.97
N SER A 65 -44.21 33.37 7.47
CA SER A 65 -44.76 34.56 8.16
C SER A 65 -44.76 34.45 9.68
N GLY A 66 -44.35 33.30 10.23
CA GLY A 66 -44.28 33.03 11.66
C GLY A 66 -42.85 33.00 12.21
N THR A 67 -42.62 32.26 13.29
CA THR A 67 -41.27 32.04 13.85
C THR A 67 -40.62 30.79 13.26
N PHE A 68 -39.29 30.85 13.12
CA PHE A 68 -38.44 29.68 12.90
C PHE A 68 -37.80 29.30 14.25
N THR A 69 -37.76 28.01 14.56
CA THR A 69 -37.16 27.51 15.81
C THR A 69 -36.06 26.51 15.48
N GLY A 70 -34.82 26.81 15.86
CA GLY A 70 -33.62 25.99 15.58
C GLY A 70 -32.56 26.75 14.78
N ASN A 71 -31.55 26.03 14.30
CA ASN A 71 -30.50 26.51 13.40
C ASN A 71 -30.63 25.80 12.05
N ALA A 72 -30.79 26.57 10.97
CA ALA A 72 -31.05 26.01 9.63
C ALA A 72 -29.94 25.09 9.12
N ASN A 73 -28.67 25.34 9.49
CA ASN A 73 -27.55 24.46 9.11
C ASN A 73 -27.54 23.11 9.82
N ASP A 74 -28.18 23.00 10.98
CA ASP A 74 -28.26 21.73 11.73
C ASP A 74 -29.43 20.85 11.22
N LEU A 75 -30.22 21.38 10.28
CA LEU A 75 -31.55 20.86 9.90
C LEU A 75 -31.66 20.53 8.41
N PHE A 76 -31.02 21.33 7.55
CA PHE A 76 -31.02 21.13 6.10
C PHE A 76 -29.63 20.78 5.59
N GLU A 77 -29.58 19.90 4.61
CA GLU A 77 -28.36 19.57 3.89
C GLU A 77 -28.65 19.52 2.39
N VAL A 78 -27.73 20.02 1.56
CA VAL A 78 -27.81 19.79 0.11
C VAL A 78 -27.50 18.31 -0.16
N SER A 79 -28.30 17.66 -1.02
CA SER A 79 -28.10 16.26 -1.35
C SER A 79 -26.67 16.03 -1.87
N THR A 80 -26.06 14.90 -1.53
CA THR A 80 -24.73 14.52 -2.05
C THR A 80 -24.71 14.50 -3.58
N GLY A 81 -25.83 14.13 -4.19
CA GLY A 81 -26.05 14.20 -5.64
C GLY A 81 -26.02 15.62 -6.21
N SER A 82 -26.35 16.65 -5.43
CA SER A 82 -26.35 18.05 -5.86
C SER A 82 -25.07 18.82 -5.52
N LYS A 83 -24.31 18.40 -4.50
CA LYS A 83 -23.05 19.07 -4.12
C LYS A 83 -22.03 19.07 -5.27
N GLN A 84 -21.21 20.11 -5.31
CA GLN A 84 -20.09 20.27 -6.22
C GLN A 84 -18.82 20.58 -5.45
N ALA A 85 -17.69 20.04 -5.91
CA ALA A 85 -16.38 20.37 -5.38
C ALA A 85 -16.12 21.88 -5.50
N GLY A 86 -15.54 22.48 -4.46
CA GLY A 86 -15.25 23.91 -4.42
C GLY A 86 -16.44 24.82 -4.07
N LEU A 87 -17.66 24.27 -3.94
CA LEU A 87 -18.84 25.01 -3.51
C LEU A 87 -19.21 24.73 -2.05
N THR A 88 -19.53 25.78 -1.30
CA THR A 88 -20.11 25.70 0.03
C THR A 88 -21.61 25.96 -0.03
N TYR A 89 -22.35 25.23 0.81
CA TYR A 89 -23.80 25.28 0.89
C TYR A 89 -24.18 25.57 2.34
N THR A 90 -24.69 26.77 2.59
CA THR A 90 -25.03 27.21 3.95
C THR A 90 -26.49 27.63 4.00
N PHE A 91 -27.22 27.11 4.97
CA PHE A 91 -28.61 27.48 5.22
C PHE A 91 -28.69 28.48 6.37
N THR A 92 -29.42 29.57 6.18
CA THR A 92 -29.68 30.57 7.21
C THR A 92 -31.16 30.86 7.31
N ALA A 93 -31.66 31.15 8.51
CA ALA A 93 -33.03 31.59 8.74
C ALA A 93 -33.02 33.04 9.23
N SER A 94 -33.47 33.97 8.38
CA SER A 94 -33.50 35.41 8.69
C SER A 94 -34.56 36.13 7.86
N GLY A 95 -35.14 37.20 8.40
CA GLY A 95 -36.07 38.06 7.66
C GLY A 95 -37.34 37.37 7.14
N GLY A 96 -37.77 36.26 7.74
CA GLY A 96 -38.92 35.47 7.26
C GLY A 96 -38.60 34.49 6.13
N PHE A 97 -37.32 34.19 5.90
CA PHE A 97 -36.88 33.24 4.89
C PHE A 97 -35.89 32.21 5.44
N ILE A 98 -35.92 31.01 4.87
CA ILE A 98 -34.81 30.07 4.90
C ILE A 98 -34.06 30.23 3.57
N THR A 99 -32.82 30.68 3.65
CA THR A 99 -31.97 31.02 2.50
C THR A 99 -30.84 30.02 2.39
N LEU A 100 -30.71 29.39 1.23
CA LEU A 100 -29.52 28.65 0.82
C LEU A 100 -28.54 29.62 0.16
N THR A 101 -27.35 29.74 0.73
CA THR A 101 -26.21 30.41 0.10
C THR A 101 -25.31 29.36 -0.52
N ILE A 102 -25.17 29.43 -1.84
CA ILE A 102 -24.17 28.70 -2.62
C ILE A 102 -23.02 29.66 -2.89
N ALA A 103 -21.87 29.40 -2.27
CA ALA A 103 -20.67 30.22 -2.41
C ALA A 103 -19.48 29.36 -2.81
N GLY A 104 -18.34 30.00 -3.12
CA GLY A 104 -17.15 29.33 -3.65
C GLY A 104 -17.02 29.53 -5.16
N SER A 105 -16.28 28.66 -5.83
CA SER A 105 -16.12 28.67 -7.28
C SER A 105 -16.41 27.28 -7.83
N ALA A 106 -17.29 27.19 -8.83
CA ALA A 106 -17.50 25.94 -9.54
C ALA A 106 -16.18 25.54 -10.22
N PRO A 107 -15.89 24.22 -10.34
CA PRO A 107 -14.67 23.78 -10.99
C PRO A 107 -14.56 24.32 -12.41
N SER A 108 -13.35 24.71 -12.81
CA SER A 108 -13.04 24.99 -14.20
C SER A 108 -12.98 23.66 -14.95
N GLU A 109 -13.89 23.42 -15.89
CA GLU A 109 -14.02 22.12 -16.55
C GLU A 109 -13.54 22.16 -18.00
N TRP A 110 -12.69 21.19 -18.37
CA TRP A 110 -12.21 21.03 -19.73
C TRP A 110 -13.39 20.75 -20.68
N ASN A 111 -13.50 21.53 -21.76
CA ASN A 111 -14.71 21.63 -22.58
C ASN A 111 -14.52 21.18 -24.04
N VAL A 112 -13.40 20.55 -24.38
CA VAL A 112 -13.14 20.12 -25.76
C VAL A 112 -12.74 18.65 -25.85
N ASP A 113 -13.34 17.92 -26.79
CA ASP A 113 -12.89 16.56 -27.15
C ASP A 113 -11.72 16.63 -28.16
N ALA A 114 -10.62 17.21 -27.74
CA ALA A 114 -9.41 17.37 -28.53
C ALA A 114 -8.19 17.55 -27.62
N ASN A 115 -7.00 17.37 -28.20
CA ASN A 115 -5.79 17.90 -27.59
C ASN A 115 -5.91 19.43 -27.55
N GLY A 116 -5.35 20.07 -26.53
CA GLY A 116 -5.46 21.51 -26.40
C GLY A 116 -4.45 22.12 -25.46
N VAL A 117 -4.51 23.45 -25.38
CA VAL A 117 -3.62 24.26 -24.55
C VAL A 117 -4.39 24.72 -23.30
N TRP A 118 -3.73 24.67 -22.13
CA TRP A 118 -4.34 25.05 -20.86
C TRP A 118 -4.75 26.52 -20.82
N SER A 119 -3.94 27.43 -21.36
CA SER A 119 -4.22 28.87 -21.36
C SER A 119 -5.38 29.32 -22.25
N ALA A 120 -5.91 28.45 -23.12
CA ALA A 120 -6.95 28.83 -24.06
C ALA A 120 -8.33 28.87 -23.36
N ALA A 121 -8.91 30.06 -23.22
CA ALA A 121 -10.18 30.25 -22.52
C ALA A 121 -11.34 29.41 -23.10
N GLY A 122 -11.37 29.21 -24.43
CA GLY A 122 -12.39 28.39 -25.09
C GLY A 122 -12.35 26.89 -24.73
N ASN A 123 -11.25 26.42 -24.14
CA ASN A 123 -11.11 25.04 -23.69
C ASN A 123 -11.69 24.80 -22.29
N TRP A 124 -12.16 25.85 -21.59
CA TRP A 124 -12.64 25.74 -20.22
C TRP A 124 -14.05 26.32 -20.04
N VAL A 125 -14.92 25.58 -19.36
CA VAL A 125 -16.11 26.11 -18.69
C VAL A 125 -15.68 26.72 -17.34
N ASN A 126 -16.31 27.81 -16.92
CA ASN A 126 -16.03 28.51 -15.66
C ASN A 126 -14.62 29.15 -15.58
N GLY A 127 -14.04 29.48 -16.73
CA GLY A 127 -12.75 30.19 -16.82
C GLY A 127 -11.54 29.29 -16.68
N ILE A 128 -10.36 29.83 -17.00
CA ILE A 128 -9.09 29.08 -16.97
C ILE A 128 -8.67 28.87 -15.51
N PRO A 129 -8.45 27.63 -15.05
CA PRO A 129 -8.02 27.38 -13.68
C PRO A 129 -6.59 27.87 -13.49
N ASN A 130 -6.41 28.88 -12.63
CA ASN A 130 -5.11 29.46 -12.30
C ASN A 130 -5.14 30.29 -10.99
N ALA A 131 -5.64 29.72 -9.91
CA ALA A 131 -5.63 30.34 -8.59
C ALA A 131 -5.59 29.28 -7.47
N ILE A 132 -5.11 29.70 -6.29
CA ILE A 132 -5.13 28.89 -5.06
C ILE A 132 -6.56 28.42 -4.79
N GLY A 133 -6.73 27.13 -4.46
CA GLY A 133 -8.02 26.55 -4.12
C GLY A 133 -8.95 26.25 -5.32
N VAL A 134 -8.66 26.75 -6.52
CA VAL A 134 -9.48 26.45 -7.71
C VAL A 134 -9.28 25.02 -8.16
N THR A 135 -10.37 24.34 -8.53
CA THR A 135 -10.33 22.98 -9.06
C THR A 135 -10.31 22.99 -10.59
N ALA A 136 -9.34 22.29 -11.19
CA ALA A 136 -9.35 21.96 -12.62
C ALA A 136 -9.99 20.57 -12.81
N LYS A 137 -11.07 20.50 -13.58
CA LYS A 137 -11.83 19.28 -13.83
C LYS A 137 -11.67 18.80 -15.27
N PHE A 138 -11.27 17.55 -15.42
CA PHE A 138 -11.15 16.84 -16.68
C PHE A 138 -12.26 15.78 -16.75
N GLY A 139 -13.39 16.19 -17.34
CA GLY A 139 -14.66 15.46 -17.27
C GLY A 139 -14.86 14.39 -18.35
N THR A 140 -16.12 14.05 -18.62
CA THR A 140 -16.48 12.95 -19.51
C THR A 140 -16.46 13.32 -21.00
N ILE A 141 -16.05 14.54 -21.35
CA ILE A 141 -16.20 15.06 -22.72
C ILE A 141 -15.31 14.37 -23.76
N ILE A 142 -14.16 13.81 -23.36
CA ILE A 142 -13.24 13.17 -24.30
C ILE A 142 -13.70 11.77 -24.67
N THR A 143 -13.55 11.40 -25.94
CA THR A 143 -13.92 10.08 -26.47
C THR A 143 -12.71 9.20 -26.83
N ALA A 144 -11.51 9.75 -26.72
CA ALA A 144 -10.22 9.08 -26.90
C ALA A 144 -9.16 9.78 -26.00
N PRO A 145 -7.98 9.18 -25.75
CA PRO A 145 -6.94 9.83 -24.95
C PRO A 145 -6.55 11.21 -25.48
N ARG A 146 -6.50 12.22 -24.59
CA ARG A 146 -6.18 13.62 -24.93
C ARG A 146 -5.05 14.19 -24.11
N ALA A 147 -4.22 14.98 -24.76
CA ALA A 147 -3.17 15.79 -24.13
C ALA A 147 -3.64 17.23 -23.88
N VAL A 148 -3.40 17.71 -22.66
CA VAL A 148 -3.64 19.09 -22.22
C VAL A 148 -2.28 19.72 -21.96
N ASN A 149 -1.81 20.55 -22.90
CA ASN A 149 -0.51 21.19 -22.81
C ASN A 149 -0.53 22.38 -21.84
N LEU A 150 0.22 22.25 -20.75
CA LEU A 150 0.50 23.29 -19.77
C LEU A 150 1.58 24.23 -20.33
N ASP A 151 1.12 25.22 -21.08
CA ASP A 151 1.95 26.15 -21.86
C ASP A 151 2.54 27.31 -21.04
N SER A 152 2.03 27.53 -19.83
CA SER A 152 2.57 28.51 -18.88
C SER A 152 2.37 27.98 -17.46
N ALA A 153 3.13 28.51 -16.49
CA ALA A 153 2.95 28.11 -15.10
C ALA A 153 1.51 28.36 -14.60
N ARG A 154 0.97 27.42 -13.83
CA ARG A 154 -0.39 27.50 -13.27
C ARG A 154 -0.41 27.11 -11.81
N THR A 155 -1.36 27.67 -11.06
CA THR A 155 -1.67 27.25 -9.69
C THR A 155 -3.11 26.76 -9.62
N VAL A 156 -3.33 25.60 -8.99
CA VAL A 156 -4.65 25.06 -8.70
C VAL A 156 -4.66 24.46 -7.28
N GLY A 157 -5.83 24.42 -6.64
CA GLY A 157 -6.00 23.71 -5.37
C GLY A 157 -6.34 22.24 -5.54
N ALA A 158 -7.00 21.88 -6.64
CA ALA A 158 -7.30 20.49 -6.92
C ALA A 158 -7.37 20.17 -8.42
N ILE A 159 -7.20 18.90 -8.74
CA ILE A 159 -7.43 18.33 -10.06
C ILE A 159 -8.41 17.16 -9.94
N GLN A 160 -9.44 17.12 -10.78
CA GLN A 160 -10.36 15.99 -10.84
C GLN A 160 -10.35 15.38 -12.23
N PHE A 161 -10.23 14.06 -12.31
CA PHE A 161 -10.39 13.31 -13.54
C PHE A 161 -11.60 12.38 -13.47
N ASN A 162 -12.40 12.36 -14.54
CA ASN A 162 -13.59 11.51 -14.62
C ASN A 162 -13.82 11.04 -16.06
N ASN A 163 -12.95 10.15 -16.55
CA ASN A 163 -13.13 9.56 -17.87
C ASN A 163 -12.39 8.22 -17.98
N THR A 164 -12.96 7.24 -18.68
CA THR A 164 -12.26 5.98 -18.95
C THR A 164 -11.10 6.16 -19.94
N ASN A 165 -11.16 7.19 -20.79
CA ASN A 165 -10.04 7.60 -21.65
C ASN A 165 -9.06 8.49 -20.88
N SER A 166 -7.76 8.38 -21.18
CA SER A 166 -6.74 9.13 -20.45
C SER A 166 -6.74 10.63 -20.81
N TYR A 167 -6.73 11.47 -19.78
CA TYR A 167 -6.16 12.81 -19.87
C TYR A 167 -4.67 12.76 -19.51
N SER A 168 -3.86 13.40 -20.33
CA SER A 168 -2.44 13.63 -20.06
C SER A 168 -2.16 15.12 -19.93
N ILE A 169 -1.82 15.60 -18.74
CA ILE A 169 -1.37 17.00 -18.54
C ILE A 169 0.11 17.07 -18.91
N THR A 170 0.42 17.65 -20.06
CA THR A 170 1.78 17.70 -20.63
C THR A 170 2.39 19.10 -20.52
N GLY A 171 3.62 19.27 -20.98
CA GLY A 171 4.31 20.57 -21.03
C GLY A 171 5.39 20.71 -19.96
N ALA A 172 6.32 21.65 -20.17
CA ALA A 172 7.47 21.87 -19.28
C ALA A 172 7.21 22.94 -18.19
N SER A 173 6.03 23.57 -18.22
CA SER A 173 5.68 24.60 -17.24
C SER A 173 5.35 24.00 -15.88
N LEU A 174 5.57 24.76 -14.81
CA LEU A 174 5.27 24.32 -13.45
C LEU A 174 3.77 24.36 -13.16
N LEU A 175 3.24 23.26 -12.61
CA LEU A 175 1.91 23.20 -12.01
C LEU A 175 2.04 23.21 -10.49
N THR A 176 1.60 24.28 -9.84
CA THR A 176 1.61 24.43 -8.39
C THR A 176 0.29 23.95 -7.79
N LEU A 177 0.38 23.03 -6.84
CA LEU A 177 -0.75 22.49 -6.08
C LEU A 177 -0.80 23.21 -4.74
N ASN A 178 -1.82 24.05 -4.55
CA ASN A 178 -1.97 24.93 -3.38
C ASN A 178 -3.45 25.17 -3.06
N ALA A 179 -3.90 24.70 -1.91
CA ALA A 179 -5.25 24.85 -1.42
C ALA A 179 -5.41 26.10 -0.57
N THR A 180 -6.62 26.67 -0.53
CA THR A 180 -6.91 27.82 0.35
C THR A 180 -6.79 27.44 1.83
N THR A 181 -7.14 26.20 2.17
CA THR A 181 -7.08 25.62 3.51
C THR A 181 -6.86 24.12 3.39
N GLY A 182 -6.01 23.55 4.24
CA GLY A 182 -5.77 22.11 4.28
C GLY A 182 -4.89 21.63 3.14
N ASN A 183 -5.22 20.45 2.59
CA ASN A 183 -4.43 19.78 1.55
C ASN A 183 -4.92 20.19 0.15
N ALA A 184 -3.99 20.23 -0.80
CA ALA A 184 -4.34 20.20 -2.22
C ALA A 184 -4.81 18.78 -2.60
N GLY A 185 -5.58 18.64 -3.69
CA GLY A 185 -6.22 17.36 -4.04
C GLY A 185 -6.00 16.90 -5.47
N ILE A 186 -5.82 15.59 -5.68
CA ILE A 186 -6.08 14.95 -6.98
C ILE A 186 -7.08 13.83 -6.78
N GLU A 187 -8.19 13.89 -7.50
CA GLU A 187 -9.22 12.87 -7.50
C GLU A 187 -9.33 12.20 -8.87
N VAL A 188 -9.25 10.87 -8.91
CA VAL A 188 -9.56 10.06 -10.10
C VAL A 188 -10.83 9.26 -9.84
N LEU A 189 -11.93 9.74 -10.40
CA LEU A 189 -13.24 9.08 -10.32
C LEU A 189 -13.32 7.86 -11.24
N SER A 190 -12.65 7.89 -12.38
CA SER A 190 -12.65 6.80 -13.36
C SER A 190 -11.40 6.88 -14.22
N GLY A 191 -10.80 5.72 -14.52
CA GLY A 191 -9.78 5.59 -15.57
C GLY A 191 -8.35 5.72 -15.08
N SER A 192 -7.45 5.84 -16.06
CA SER A 192 -6.00 5.95 -15.88
C SER A 192 -5.53 7.26 -16.49
N HIS A 193 -4.87 8.10 -15.70
CA HIS A 193 -4.47 9.45 -16.11
C HIS A 193 -3.02 9.75 -15.77
N THR A 194 -2.45 10.71 -16.49
CA THR A 194 -1.03 11.03 -16.36
C THR A 194 -0.81 12.54 -16.23
N ILE A 195 0.10 12.92 -15.35
CA ILE A 195 0.63 14.28 -15.26
C ILE A 195 2.13 14.22 -15.57
N PHE A 196 2.48 14.67 -16.77
CA PHE A 196 3.88 14.84 -17.20
C PHE A 196 4.47 16.18 -16.80
N ALA A 197 3.62 17.20 -16.63
CA ALA A 197 4.08 18.52 -16.21
C ALA A 197 4.75 18.46 -14.81
N PRO A 198 5.85 19.19 -14.59
CA PRO A 198 6.47 19.24 -13.27
C PRO A 198 5.51 19.86 -12.24
N LEU A 199 5.53 19.30 -11.02
CA LEU A 199 4.66 19.71 -9.93
C LEU A 199 5.44 20.46 -8.84
N SER A 200 4.79 21.46 -8.24
CA SER A 200 5.23 22.04 -6.96
C SER A 200 4.12 21.90 -5.91
N LEU A 201 4.39 21.14 -4.86
CA LEU A 201 3.49 20.92 -3.73
C LEU A 201 3.72 22.02 -2.68
N SER A 202 2.87 23.05 -2.69
CA SER A 202 2.86 24.05 -1.61
C SER A 202 2.27 23.44 -0.34
N ASP A 203 1.22 22.64 -0.50
CA ASP A 203 0.56 21.87 0.54
C ASP A 203 0.74 20.38 0.31
N THR A 204 0.48 19.57 1.34
CA THR A 204 0.35 18.13 1.17
C THR A 204 -0.72 17.82 0.13
N LEU A 205 -0.43 16.86 -0.75
CA LEU A 205 -1.32 16.40 -1.81
C LEU A 205 -2.12 15.17 -1.33
N ASP A 206 -3.42 15.33 -1.19
CA ASP A 206 -4.36 14.23 -0.99
C ASP A 206 -4.73 13.62 -2.35
N ILE A 207 -4.40 12.34 -2.54
CA ILE A 207 -4.69 11.59 -3.75
C ILE A 207 -5.81 10.60 -3.44
N SER A 208 -6.92 10.71 -4.17
CA SER A 208 -8.07 9.82 -4.04
C SER A 208 -8.37 9.14 -5.38
N LEU A 209 -8.44 7.82 -5.39
CA LEU A 209 -8.81 7.02 -6.56
C LEU A 209 -10.05 6.19 -6.20
N ALA A 210 -11.16 6.43 -6.90
CA ALA A 210 -12.47 5.89 -6.53
C ALA A 210 -12.61 4.37 -6.68
N SER A 211 -11.65 3.70 -7.33
CA SER A 211 -11.67 2.25 -7.59
C SER A 211 -10.26 1.68 -7.65
N ALA A 212 -10.11 0.40 -7.30
CA ALA A 212 -8.87 -0.35 -7.43
C ALA A 212 -8.33 -0.42 -8.88
N ALA A 213 -9.19 -0.24 -9.88
CA ALA A 213 -8.79 -0.22 -11.29
C ALA A 213 -8.26 1.15 -11.76
N ASN A 214 -8.45 2.22 -10.99
CA ASN A 214 -8.03 3.55 -11.36
C ASN A 214 -6.53 3.73 -11.09
N THR A 215 -5.85 4.48 -11.97
CA THR A 215 -4.44 4.78 -11.81
C THR A 215 -4.15 6.27 -12.02
N LEU A 216 -3.19 6.78 -11.26
CA LEU A 216 -2.61 8.11 -11.46
C LEU A 216 -1.10 7.98 -11.63
N THR A 217 -0.60 8.36 -12.80
CA THR A 217 0.84 8.42 -13.07
C THR A 217 1.32 9.86 -12.96
N LEU A 218 2.32 10.11 -12.10
CA LEU A 218 3.01 11.39 -11.97
C LEU A 218 4.43 11.23 -12.54
N SER A 219 4.56 11.56 -13.82
CA SER A 219 5.81 11.41 -14.58
C SER A 219 6.73 12.63 -14.48
N GLY A 220 6.16 13.82 -14.24
CA GLY A 220 6.94 15.04 -14.03
C GLY A 220 7.62 15.08 -12.66
N ASN A 221 8.77 15.76 -12.57
CA ASN A 221 9.43 16.00 -11.29
C ASN A 221 8.50 16.75 -10.32
N ILE A 222 8.44 16.28 -9.09
CA ILE A 222 7.66 16.84 -7.99
C ILE A 222 8.62 17.50 -6.99
N GLY A 223 8.41 18.78 -6.71
CA GLY A 223 9.12 19.52 -5.66
C GLY A 223 8.17 20.21 -4.70
N GLY A 224 8.74 21.01 -3.78
CA GLY A 224 7.98 21.75 -2.77
C GLY A 224 8.03 21.14 -1.37
N THR A 225 7.32 21.75 -0.44
CA THR A 225 7.32 21.35 0.98
C THR A 225 6.25 20.32 1.32
N GLY A 226 5.21 20.21 0.49
CA GLY A 226 4.10 19.26 0.65
C GLY A 226 4.53 17.80 0.54
N GLY A 227 3.80 16.94 1.25
CA GLY A 227 3.91 15.49 1.14
C GLY A 227 2.84 14.87 0.23
N LEU A 228 2.75 13.55 0.24
CA LEU A 228 1.69 12.79 -0.43
C LEU A 228 0.87 12.04 0.63
N VAL A 229 -0.45 12.04 0.48
CA VAL A 229 -1.39 11.23 1.26
C VAL A 229 -2.26 10.45 0.29
N HIS A 230 -2.44 9.15 0.54
CA HIS A 230 -3.36 8.31 -0.22
C HIS A 230 -4.03 7.30 0.71
N ALA A 231 -5.36 7.25 0.69
CA ALA A 231 -6.15 6.45 1.63
C ALA A 231 -7.22 5.58 0.96
N THR A 232 -7.23 5.50 -0.37
CA THR A 232 -8.21 4.71 -1.13
C THR A 232 -7.53 3.53 -1.83
N ALA A 233 -8.31 2.71 -2.51
CA ALA A 233 -7.75 1.71 -3.43
C ALA A 233 -7.12 2.40 -4.66
N GLY A 234 -6.50 1.61 -5.55
CA GLY A 234 -5.94 2.07 -6.83
C GLY A 234 -4.42 2.14 -6.82
N THR A 235 -3.83 2.62 -7.91
CA THR A 235 -2.37 2.74 -8.06
C THR A 235 -1.93 4.17 -8.33
N VAL A 236 -1.03 4.67 -7.50
CA VAL A 236 -0.25 5.88 -7.76
C VAL A 236 1.14 5.47 -8.23
N LEU A 237 1.53 5.88 -9.44
CA LEU A 237 2.84 5.64 -10.02
C LEU A 237 3.66 6.94 -10.03
N LEU A 238 4.83 6.94 -9.41
CA LEU A 238 5.79 8.05 -9.44
C LEU A 238 6.99 7.68 -10.33
N GLU A 239 7.20 8.40 -11.43
CA GLU A 239 8.33 8.16 -12.35
C GLU A 239 9.36 9.30 -12.30
N GLY A 240 8.93 10.53 -11.94
CA GLY A 240 9.81 11.69 -11.90
C GLY A 240 10.89 11.59 -10.80
N THR A 241 12.07 12.20 -11.03
CA THR A 241 13.06 12.38 -9.96
C THR A 241 12.64 13.51 -9.04
N ASN A 242 12.18 13.14 -7.84
CA ASN A 242 11.42 14.04 -6.98
C ASN A 242 12.28 14.62 -5.85
N ASN A 243 12.03 15.87 -5.47
CA ASN A 243 12.76 16.55 -4.39
C ASN A 243 11.85 17.21 -3.34
N PHE A 244 10.55 16.88 -3.33
CA PHE A 244 9.65 17.35 -2.28
C PHE A 244 10.10 16.84 -0.90
N SER A 245 9.89 17.66 0.14
CA SER A 245 10.36 17.35 1.50
C SER A 245 9.30 16.77 2.43
N GLY A 246 8.02 16.86 2.06
CA GLY A 246 6.94 16.31 2.86
C GLY A 246 6.91 14.78 2.81
N ASN A 247 6.30 14.18 3.83
CA ASN A 247 6.22 12.72 3.95
C ASN A 247 5.26 12.11 2.93
N ILE A 248 5.51 10.85 2.57
CA ILE A 248 4.55 10.00 1.85
C ILE A 248 3.81 9.17 2.90
N ASN A 249 2.47 9.22 2.90
CA ASN A 249 1.61 8.46 3.80
C ASN A 249 0.56 7.70 2.98
N PHE A 250 0.71 6.39 2.87
CA PHE A 250 -0.26 5.52 2.19
C PHE A 250 -0.94 4.65 3.23
N THR A 251 -2.27 4.77 3.35
CA THR A 251 -3.08 3.95 4.28
C THR A 251 -3.95 2.90 3.56
N ALA A 252 -3.82 2.82 2.23
CA ALA A 252 -4.42 1.82 1.36
C ALA A 252 -3.74 1.89 -0.02
N GLY A 253 -4.14 0.99 -0.92
CA GLY A 253 -3.77 1.06 -2.33
C GLY A 253 -2.32 0.70 -2.61
N VAL A 254 -1.86 1.08 -3.80
CA VAL A 254 -0.53 0.74 -4.34
C VAL A 254 0.26 2.02 -4.64
N LEU A 255 1.44 2.15 -4.03
CA LEU A 255 2.46 3.09 -4.45
C LEU A 255 3.49 2.35 -5.30
N LYS A 256 3.55 2.65 -6.59
CA LYS A 256 4.57 2.16 -7.51
C LYS A 256 5.55 3.28 -7.83
N PHE A 257 6.84 2.99 -7.93
CA PHE A 257 7.84 4.04 -8.09
C PHE A 257 9.08 3.61 -8.87
N GLU A 258 9.66 4.56 -9.61
CA GLU A 258 10.99 4.45 -10.23
C GLU A 258 12.10 5.00 -9.29
N ASN A 259 13.36 4.78 -9.64
CA ASN A 259 14.49 5.26 -8.84
C ASN A 259 14.50 6.79 -8.69
N GLY A 260 14.56 7.28 -7.46
CA GLY A 260 14.60 8.72 -7.12
C GLY A 260 13.21 9.36 -7.02
N ALA A 261 12.13 8.58 -7.11
CA ALA A 261 10.77 9.12 -7.16
C ALA A 261 10.12 9.36 -5.79
N LEU A 262 10.71 8.87 -4.69
CA LEU A 262 10.08 8.97 -3.36
C LEU A 262 10.34 10.28 -2.61
N GLY A 263 11.05 11.23 -3.22
CA GLY A 263 11.38 12.51 -2.57
C GLY A 263 12.29 12.34 -1.34
N ASN A 264 12.28 13.37 -0.48
CA ASN A 264 13.19 13.50 0.66
C ASN A 264 12.52 13.27 2.02
N GLY A 265 11.19 13.17 2.07
CA GLY A 265 10.44 12.94 3.31
C GLY A 265 10.49 11.49 3.80
N SER A 266 9.86 11.24 4.93
CA SER A 266 9.65 9.87 5.45
C SER A 266 8.60 9.13 4.63
N LEU A 267 8.66 7.81 4.65
CA LEU A 267 7.68 6.91 4.02
C LEU A 267 6.89 6.16 5.09
N PHE A 268 5.58 6.32 5.10
CA PHE A 268 4.67 5.62 6.01
C PHE A 268 3.69 4.77 5.21
N LEU A 269 3.69 3.47 5.47
CA LEU A 269 2.85 2.48 4.83
C LEU A 269 1.95 1.84 5.88
N THR A 270 0.64 1.98 5.72
CA THR A 270 -0.39 1.31 6.49
C THR A 270 -1.31 0.59 5.51
N ASP A 271 -1.55 -0.70 5.70
CA ASP A 271 -2.49 -1.49 4.85
C ASP A 271 -2.33 -1.29 3.33
N SER A 272 -1.10 -1.09 2.87
CA SER A 272 -0.77 -0.67 1.50
C SER A 272 0.36 -1.49 0.89
N THR A 273 0.49 -1.37 -0.43
CA THR A 273 1.53 -2.06 -1.22
C THR A 273 2.52 -1.04 -1.76
N LEU A 274 3.80 -1.26 -1.51
CA LEU A 274 4.91 -0.55 -2.15
C LEU A 274 5.51 -1.44 -3.23
N VAL A 275 5.62 -0.93 -4.46
CA VAL A 275 6.16 -1.65 -5.62
C VAL A 275 7.37 -0.91 -6.17
N TRP A 276 8.54 -1.56 -6.17
CA TRP A 276 9.67 -1.13 -7.01
C TRP A 276 9.33 -1.45 -8.47
N ASP A 277 9.25 -0.42 -9.33
CA ASP A 277 8.99 -0.65 -10.76
C ASP A 277 10.14 -1.41 -11.45
N ASP A 278 9.94 -1.85 -12.68
CA ASP A 278 10.96 -2.54 -13.47
C ASP A 278 12.27 -1.74 -13.54
N GLY A 279 13.38 -2.38 -13.15
CA GLY A 279 14.70 -1.76 -13.06
C GLY A 279 14.92 -0.87 -11.83
N ALA A 280 13.92 -0.66 -10.97
CA ALA A 280 14.07 0.08 -9.73
C ALA A 280 14.73 -0.77 -8.63
N ASN A 281 15.74 -0.23 -7.96
CA ASN A 281 16.43 -0.90 -6.85
C ASN A 281 16.83 0.07 -5.73
N GLU A 282 16.18 1.23 -5.66
CA GLU A 282 16.42 2.25 -4.66
C GLU A 282 16.37 1.67 -3.23
N ASN A 283 17.40 1.95 -2.45
CA ASN A 283 17.42 1.65 -1.03
C ASN A 283 16.54 2.66 -0.27
N ILE A 284 15.30 2.26 0.04
CA ILE A 284 14.36 3.12 0.77
C ILE A 284 14.70 3.31 2.25
N SER A 285 15.63 2.53 2.81
CA SER A 285 15.96 2.62 4.25
C SER A 285 16.89 3.80 4.58
N THR A 286 17.29 4.60 3.59
CA THR A 286 18.04 5.86 3.82
C THR A 286 17.18 6.94 4.45
N ARG A 287 15.85 6.79 4.40
CA ARG A 287 14.85 7.61 5.09
C ARG A 287 14.19 6.81 6.21
N THR A 288 13.41 7.49 7.04
CA THR A 288 12.52 6.79 7.99
C THR A 288 11.43 6.07 7.20
N VAL A 289 11.26 4.78 7.45
CA VAL A 289 10.21 3.94 6.87
C VAL A 289 9.37 3.36 8.01
N GLY A 290 8.14 3.82 8.16
CA GLY A 290 7.18 3.27 9.13
C GLY A 290 6.23 2.28 8.46
N LEU A 291 5.93 1.17 9.16
CA LEU A 291 5.05 0.11 8.69
C LEU A 291 3.97 -0.09 9.76
N ASP A 292 2.69 0.00 9.39
CA ASP A 292 1.56 -0.12 10.31
C ASP A 292 0.39 -0.88 9.66
N GLY A 293 -0.67 -1.13 10.43
CA GLY A 293 -1.88 -1.82 9.97
C GLY A 293 -1.77 -3.35 10.02
N ASP A 294 -2.73 -4.01 9.40
CA ASP A 294 -2.84 -5.47 9.35
C ASP A 294 -1.86 -6.08 8.34
N SER A 295 -1.66 -5.44 7.19
CA SER A 295 -0.75 -5.95 6.14
C SER A 295 -0.09 -4.88 5.29
N VAL A 296 1.24 -4.81 5.32
CA VAL A 296 2.04 -4.03 4.36
C VAL A 296 2.72 -4.98 3.38
N THR A 297 2.60 -4.70 2.08
CA THR A 297 3.28 -5.48 1.04
C THR A 297 4.46 -4.71 0.46
N LEU A 298 5.64 -5.35 0.46
CA LEU A 298 6.85 -4.90 -0.21
C LEU A 298 7.05 -5.78 -1.45
N ASP A 299 6.63 -5.28 -2.60
CA ASP A 299 6.73 -5.97 -3.87
C ASP A 299 8.00 -5.51 -4.62
N THR A 300 8.97 -6.41 -4.73
CA THR A 300 10.21 -6.11 -5.44
C THR A 300 10.06 -6.19 -6.96
N ASN A 301 8.90 -6.59 -7.48
CA ASN A 301 8.74 -7.00 -8.87
C ASN A 301 9.87 -8.01 -9.22
N GLY A 302 10.61 -7.83 -10.32
CA GLY A 302 11.79 -8.64 -10.66
C GLY A 302 13.12 -8.18 -10.06
N ASN A 303 13.13 -7.18 -9.18
CA ASN A 303 14.34 -6.46 -8.78
C ASN A 303 15.04 -7.03 -7.54
N ASN A 304 16.36 -6.83 -7.48
CA ASN A 304 17.13 -7.08 -6.26
C ASN A 304 17.27 -5.78 -5.45
N VAL A 305 16.65 -5.75 -4.27
CA VAL A 305 16.58 -4.59 -3.37
C VAL A 305 17.38 -4.87 -2.10
N LEU A 306 18.26 -3.95 -1.72
CA LEU A 306 19.05 -4.01 -0.50
C LEU A 306 18.68 -2.86 0.44
N LEU A 307 18.17 -3.19 1.63
CA LEU A 307 17.90 -2.23 2.70
C LEU A 307 19.02 -2.30 3.75
N THR A 308 19.75 -1.21 3.89
CA THR A 308 20.95 -1.13 4.74
C THR A 308 20.65 -0.66 6.17
N ASN A 309 19.55 0.05 6.39
CA ASN A 309 19.10 0.50 7.71
C ASN A 309 17.79 -0.20 8.10
N ALA A 310 17.43 -0.09 9.38
CA ALA A 310 16.20 -0.66 9.90
C ALA A 310 14.97 0.05 9.31
N ILE A 311 13.92 -0.73 9.01
CA ILE A 311 12.59 -0.24 8.65
C ILE A 311 11.57 -0.74 9.69
N GLY A 312 10.46 -0.01 9.85
CA GLY A 312 9.43 -0.28 10.84
C GLY A 312 9.40 0.77 11.97
N ASN A 313 8.46 0.58 12.88
CA ASN A 313 8.13 1.52 13.96
C ASN A 313 7.94 0.83 15.32
N ASN A 314 8.48 -0.38 15.52
CA ASN A 314 8.18 -1.25 16.69
C ASN A 314 6.70 -1.65 16.80
N GLY A 315 5.94 -1.52 15.72
CA GLY A 315 4.53 -1.94 15.63
C GLY A 315 4.37 -3.43 15.29
N THR A 316 3.11 -3.86 15.20
CA THR A 316 2.71 -5.25 14.96
C THR A 316 2.36 -5.55 13.51
N ALA A 317 2.71 -4.66 12.58
CA ALA A 317 2.37 -4.81 11.17
C ALA A 317 2.89 -6.14 10.61
N ASN A 318 2.03 -6.88 9.90
CA ASN A 318 2.50 -8.02 9.12
C ASN A 318 3.09 -7.51 7.80
N VAL A 319 4.24 -8.07 7.41
CA VAL A 319 4.96 -7.66 6.20
C VAL A 319 4.97 -8.78 5.20
N THR A 320 4.46 -8.53 3.99
CA THR A 320 4.49 -9.47 2.87
C THR A 320 5.58 -9.06 1.90
N LYS A 321 6.59 -9.91 1.71
CA LYS A 321 7.51 -9.83 0.57
C LYS A 321 6.82 -10.45 -0.66
N ALA A 322 6.64 -9.66 -1.71
CA ALA A 322 6.09 -10.06 -2.99
C ALA A 322 7.06 -9.78 -4.16
N GLY A 323 6.70 -10.23 -5.35
CA GLY A 323 7.54 -10.14 -6.56
C GLY A 323 8.64 -11.20 -6.62
N ASP A 324 9.08 -11.52 -7.84
CA ASP A 324 10.07 -12.55 -8.14
C ASP A 324 11.50 -12.20 -7.72
N GLY A 325 11.78 -10.92 -7.47
CA GLY A 325 13.08 -10.40 -7.06
C GLY A 325 13.48 -10.72 -5.62
N ARG A 326 14.73 -10.35 -5.25
CA ARG A 326 15.25 -10.52 -3.89
C ARG A 326 15.09 -9.24 -3.06
N LEU A 327 14.52 -9.34 -1.86
CA LEU A 327 14.60 -8.31 -0.83
C LEU A 327 15.65 -8.70 0.21
N THR A 328 16.61 -7.84 0.51
CA THR A 328 17.64 -8.08 1.53
C THR A 328 17.52 -7.10 2.68
N PHE A 329 17.37 -7.60 3.89
CA PHE A 329 17.51 -6.81 5.12
C PHE A 329 18.93 -6.97 5.66
N ALA A 330 19.77 -5.95 5.55
CA ALA A 330 21.10 -5.95 6.14
C ALA A 330 21.11 -5.46 7.60
N SER A 331 20.10 -4.67 8.00
CA SER A 331 19.84 -4.29 9.38
C SER A 331 18.53 -4.92 9.86
N ASN A 332 18.38 -5.13 11.18
CA ASN A 332 17.16 -5.71 11.75
C ASN A 332 15.99 -4.75 11.51
N PRO A 333 14.93 -5.16 10.79
CA PRO A 333 13.67 -4.43 10.82
C PRO A 333 13.10 -4.41 12.24
N THR A 334 12.33 -3.38 12.57
CA THR A 334 11.77 -3.19 13.93
C THR A 334 10.31 -3.59 14.04
N TYR A 335 9.64 -3.99 12.95
CA TYR A 335 8.28 -4.52 13.05
C TYR A 335 8.28 -5.91 13.70
N THR A 336 7.23 -6.21 14.47
CA THR A 336 7.13 -7.43 15.29
C THR A 336 6.11 -8.44 14.74
N GLY A 337 5.31 -8.05 13.75
CA GLY A 337 4.33 -8.90 13.10
C GLY A 337 4.96 -10.00 12.24
N THR A 338 4.10 -10.84 11.66
CA THR A 338 4.52 -11.97 10.82
C THR A 338 5.13 -11.47 9.51
N THR A 339 6.24 -12.10 9.09
CA THR A 339 6.79 -11.90 7.74
C THR A 339 6.29 -13.01 6.82
N THR A 340 5.58 -12.66 5.75
CA THR A 340 5.15 -13.61 4.71
C THR A 340 6.01 -13.44 3.47
N ILE A 341 6.59 -14.52 2.96
CA ILE A 341 7.34 -14.54 1.70
C ILE A 341 6.44 -15.21 0.66
N SER A 342 5.80 -14.38 -0.17
CA SER A 342 4.84 -14.84 -1.18
C SER A 342 5.47 -15.13 -2.54
N GLY A 343 6.60 -14.47 -2.86
CA GLY A 343 7.32 -14.63 -4.12
C GLY A 343 8.79 -14.22 -4.00
N GLY A 344 9.61 -14.70 -4.94
CA GLY A 344 11.03 -14.42 -5.00
C GLY A 344 11.82 -14.90 -3.78
N SER A 345 12.76 -14.08 -3.32
CA SER A 345 13.65 -14.40 -2.19
C SER A 345 13.63 -13.30 -1.13
N LEU A 346 13.49 -13.66 0.14
CA LEU A 346 13.84 -12.79 1.26
C LEU A 346 15.19 -13.23 1.82
N GLN A 347 16.18 -12.32 1.80
CA GLN A 347 17.46 -12.54 2.44
C GLN A 347 17.55 -11.77 3.77
N LEU A 348 17.75 -12.52 4.84
CA LEU A 348 18.04 -11.99 6.18
C LEU A 348 19.55 -11.93 6.38
N GLY A 349 20.06 -10.72 6.58
CA GLY A 349 21.47 -10.42 6.70
C GLY A 349 22.20 -10.27 5.36
N ASN A 350 23.38 -9.67 5.43
CA ASN A 350 24.27 -9.47 4.28
C ASN A 350 25.74 -9.78 4.65
N GLY A 351 25.95 -10.90 5.33
CA GLY A 351 27.24 -11.34 5.84
C GLY A 351 27.65 -10.67 7.16
N GLY A 352 26.76 -9.89 7.78
CA GLY A 352 26.91 -9.26 9.10
C GLY A 352 26.11 -9.98 10.20
N ALA A 353 26.10 -9.45 11.42
CA ALA A 353 25.35 -10.03 12.56
C ALA A 353 23.87 -9.58 12.65
N THR A 354 23.44 -8.72 11.72
CA THR A 354 22.11 -8.10 11.68
C THR A 354 21.35 -8.48 10.41
N GLY A 355 20.07 -8.13 10.36
CA GLY A 355 19.16 -8.46 9.28
C GLY A 355 18.06 -9.45 9.66
N LEU A 356 17.92 -9.79 10.94
CA LEU A 356 16.86 -10.68 11.43
C LEU A 356 15.55 -9.90 11.67
N VAL A 357 14.43 -10.58 11.44
CA VAL A 357 13.08 -10.13 11.81
C VAL A 357 12.70 -10.73 13.17
N GLU A 358 11.78 -10.13 13.91
CA GLU A 358 11.36 -10.64 15.23
C GLU A 358 10.23 -11.68 15.16
N GLY A 359 9.20 -11.43 14.34
CA GLY A 359 7.99 -12.25 14.27
C GLY A 359 8.17 -13.62 13.59
N THR A 360 7.07 -14.38 13.49
CA THR A 360 7.10 -15.65 12.75
C THR A 360 7.29 -15.43 11.24
N ILE A 361 7.74 -16.46 10.53
CA ILE A 361 7.94 -16.40 9.08
C ILE A 361 7.06 -17.45 8.39
N LEU A 362 6.17 -17.00 7.50
CA LEU A 362 5.49 -17.85 6.54
C LEU A 362 6.27 -17.84 5.22
N ASN A 363 7.01 -18.90 4.94
CA ASN A 363 7.85 -19.01 3.76
C ASN A 363 7.15 -19.84 2.67
N ASN A 364 6.60 -19.18 1.64
CA ASN A 364 6.02 -19.83 0.47
C ASN A 364 6.92 -19.75 -0.78
N ALA A 365 8.10 -19.13 -0.69
CA ALA A 365 9.06 -19.00 -1.80
C ALA A 365 10.48 -19.36 -1.35
N GLU A 366 11.42 -18.41 -1.24
CA GLU A 366 12.76 -18.64 -0.68
C GLU A 366 13.05 -17.72 0.52
N LEU A 367 13.53 -18.31 1.62
CA LEU A 367 14.14 -17.63 2.75
C LEU A 367 15.64 -17.94 2.76
N ALA A 368 16.49 -16.93 2.53
CA ALA A 368 17.93 -17.04 2.65
C ALA A 368 18.44 -16.37 3.93
N VAL A 369 19.31 -17.03 4.69
CA VAL A 369 19.93 -16.48 5.90
C VAL A 369 21.44 -16.36 5.71
N ASN A 370 21.91 -15.12 5.61
CA ASN A 370 23.29 -14.73 5.37
C ASN A 370 23.82 -13.87 6.53
N LEU A 371 24.03 -14.51 7.67
CA LEU A 371 24.59 -13.89 8.88
C LEU A 371 26.04 -14.33 9.13
N THR A 372 26.74 -13.60 10.01
CA THR A 372 28.03 -14.02 10.55
C THR A 372 27.90 -15.27 11.42
N GLY A 373 28.99 -16.04 11.52
CA GLY A 373 29.02 -17.26 12.33
C GLY A 373 28.76 -17.02 13.83
N GLY A 374 28.07 -17.96 14.45
CA GLY A 374 27.65 -17.91 15.85
C GLY A 374 26.25 -17.28 16.07
N SER A 375 25.53 -16.97 14.99
CA SER A 375 24.20 -16.35 15.07
C SER A 375 23.13 -17.37 15.48
N VAL A 376 22.17 -16.91 16.29
CA VAL A 376 20.98 -17.68 16.64
C VAL A 376 19.82 -17.19 15.78
N PHE A 377 19.09 -18.12 15.18
CA PHE A 377 17.89 -17.89 14.40
C PHE A 377 16.66 -18.33 15.22
N PRO A 378 15.96 -17.39 15.87
CA PRO A 378 14.89 -17.71 16.82
C PRO A 378 13.52 -17.92 16.15
N ASN A 379 13.36 -17.49 14.90
CA ASN A 379 12.04 -17.44 14.27
C ASN A 379 11.48 -18.84 14.01
N ILE A 380 10.18 -18.99 14.25
CA ILE A 380 9.40 -20.13 13.77
C ILE A 380 9.14 -19.93 12.28
N VAL A 381 9.52 -20.91 11.47
CA VAL A 381 9.30 -20.94 10.02
C VAL A 381 8.23 -21.96 9.68
N THR A 382 7.29 -21.53 8.84
CA THR A 382 6.20 -22.34 8.29
C THR A 382 6.18 -22.25 6.75
N GLY A 383 5.30 -23.00 6.09
CA GLY A 383 5.12 -22.94 4.63
C GLY A 383 5.93 -23.98 3.85
N THR A 384 5.91 -23.87 2.52
CA THR A 384 6.46 -24.86 1.58
C THR A 384 7.73 -24.39 0.86
N GLY A 385 8.15 -23.15 1.12
CA GLY A 385 9.30 -22.53 0.49
C GLY A 385 10.65 -23.11 0.92
N ALA A 386 11.69 -22.84 0.14
CA ALA A 386 13.05 -23.24 0.41
C ALA A 386 13.67 -22.40 1.55
N PHE A 387 14.46 -23.04 2.40
CA PHE A 387 15.32 -22.39 3.39
C PHE A 387 16.79 -22.56 2.97
N VAL A 388 17.52 -21.45 2.83
CA VAL A 388 18.91 -21.43 2.38
C VAL A 388 19.80 -20.83 3.46
N HIS A 389 20.69 -21.62 4.05
CA HIS A 389 21.77 -21.06 4.85
C HIS A 389 22.93 -20.65 3.93
N ALA A 390 23.04 -19.35 3.68
CA ALA A 390 24.01 -18.74 2.78
C ALA A 390 25.22 -18.09 3.51
N GLY A 391 25.08 -17.81 4.80
CA GLY A 391 26.13 -17.20 5.63
C GLY A 391 27.34 -18.10 5.88
N ASN A 392 28.42 -17.52 6.39
CA ASN A 392 29.62 -18.25 6.82
C ASN A 392 29.50 -18.66 8.29
N GLY A 393 30.13 -19.77 8.68
CA GLY A 393 30.17 -20.21 10.08
C GLY A 393 28.82 -20.73 10.59
N ALA A 394 28.65 -20.77 11.90
CA ALA A 394 27.48 -21.40 12.54
C ALA A 394 26.20 -20.53 12.48
N LEU A 395 25.07 -21.14 12.09
CA LEU A 395 23.72 -20.61 12.28
C LEU A 395 22.91 -21.61 13.11
N THR A 396 22.45 -21.21 14.29
CA THR A 396 21.67 -22.08 15.20
C THR A 396 20.18 -21.88 14.99
N LEU A 397 19.47 -22.91 14.52
CA LEU A 397 18.01 -22.92 14.51
C LEU A 397 17.50 -23.33 15.90
N SER A 398 16.93 -22.41 16.66
CA SER A 398 16.57 -22.64 18.08
C SER A 398 15.09 -22.92 18.33
N SER A 399 14.29 -23.09 17.27
CA SER A 399 12.85 -23.27 17.34
C SER A 399 12.42 -24.50 16.54
N ALA A 400 11.37 -25.17 17.00
CA ALA A 400 10.68 -26.19 16.23
C ALA A 400 9.96 -25.54 15.04
N ASN A 401 10.24 -26.01 13.82
CA ASN A 401 9.69 -25.44 12.59
C ASN A 401 8.75 -26.42 11.91
N THR A 402 7.78 -25.88 11.16
CA THR A 402 6.87 -26.69 10.35
C THR A 402 7.05 -26.48 8.86
N HIS A 403 8.07 -25.72 8.44
CA HIS A 403 8.41 -25.55 7.03
C HIS A 403 8.73 -26.91 6.39
N SER A 404 8.20 -27.10 5.19
CA SER A 404 8.23 -28.39 4.49
C SER A 404 9.05 -28.38 3.19
N GLY A 405 9.48 -27.20 2.75
CA GLY A 405 10.37 -27.08 1.60
C GLY A 405 11.79 -27.54 1.88
N LEU A 406 12.64 -27.49 0.86
CA LEU A 406 14.04 -27.91 0.97
C LEU A 406 14.83 -27.01 1.92
N THR A 407 15.69 -27.59 2.73
CA THR A 407 16.73 -26.87 3.47
C THR A 407 18.08 -27.15 2.83
N SER A 408 18.83 -26.10 2.47
CA SER A 408 20.16 -26.22 1.87
C SER A 408 21.22 -25.41 2.63
N ILE A 409 22.45 -25.91 2.63
CA ILE A 409 23.62 -25.26 3.25
C ILE A 409 24.64 -25.00 2.14
N THR A 410 24.61 -23.81 1.55
CA THR A 410 25.25 -23.57 0.25
C THR A 410 26.72 -23.16 0.35
N THR A 411 27.15 -22.70 1.51
CA THR A 411 28.51 -22.18 1.73
C THR A 411 29.36 -23.23 2.44
N SER A 412 30.52 -23.59 1.89
CA SER A 412 31.34 -24.71 2.41
C SER A 412 31.87 -24.52 3.85
N SER A 413 32.02 -23.27 4.29
CA SER A 413 32.39 -22.89 5.65
C SER A 413 31.19 -22.74 6.60
N ALA A 414 29.96 -22.90 6.11
CA ALA A 414 28.76 -22.79 6.90
C ALA A 414 28.54 -24.02 7.77
N SER A 415 27.93 -23.84 8.93
CA SER A 415 27.45 -24.92 9.79
C SER A 415 26.02 -24.62 10.23
N LEU A 416 25.06 -25.43 9.81
CA LEU A 416 23.69 -25.33 10.30
C LEU A 416 23.58 -26.14 11.60
N VAL A 417 23.43 -25.44 12.73
CA VAL A 417 23.32 -26.06 14.05
C VAL A 417 21.84 -26.26 14.39
N LEU A 418 21.46 -27.48 14.73
CA LEU A 418 20.12 -27.81 15.21
C LEU A 418 20.05 -27.59 16.72
N GLY A 419 19.70 -26.36 17.11
CA GLY A 419 19.49 -25.98 18.51
C GLY A 419 18.21 -26.58 19.10
N ASP A 420 17.22 -26.85 18.25
CA ASP A 420 16.01 -27.60 18.58
C ASP A 420 15.97 -28.92 17.78
N ALA A 421 15.58 -30.02 18.43
CA ALA A 421 15.53 -31.36 17.82
C ALA A 421 14.51 -31.49 16.68
N LEU A 422 13.57 -30.55 16.60
CA LEU A 422 12.50 -30.46 15.61
C LEU A 422 12.70 -29.30 14.63
N ALA A 423 13.87 -28.66 14.62
CA ALA A 423 14.15 -27.51 13.76
C ALA A 423 13.96 -27.78 12.26
N LEU A 424 14.09 -29.03 11.80
CA LEU A 424 13.90 -29.45 10.41
C LEU A 424 12.90 -30.62 10.26
N GLN A 425 12.00 -30.82 11.23
CA GLN A 425 11.16 -32.03 11.30
C GLN A 425 10.30 -32.31 10.04
N ASN A 426 9.95 -31.28 9.27
CA ASN A 426 9.15 -31.40 8.05
C ASN A 426 9.96 -31.12 6.76
N SER A 427 11.22 -30.70 6.88
CA SER A 427 12.06 -30.31 5.74
C SER A 427 12.99 -31.43 5.30
N THR A 428 13.16 -31.57 3.98
CA THR A 428 14.26 -32.39 3.44
C THR A 428 15.53 -31.55 3.41
N LEU A 429 16.56 -32.00 4.14
CA LEU A 429 17.89 -31.42 4.08
C LEU A 429 18.63 -31.90 2.82
N SER A 430 19.01 -30.96 1.96
CA SER A 430 19.84 -31.18 0.79
C SER A 430 21.31 -30.92 1.17
N TYR A 431 22.07 -32.02 1.36
CA TYR A 431 23.38 -32.02 2.03
C TYR A 431 24.51 -32.35 1.05
N TYR A 432 24.84 -31.40 0.17
CA TYR A 432 25.86 -31.56 -0.88
C TYR A 432 27.27 -31.58 -0.33
N SER A 433 28.15 -32.37 -0.94
CA SER A 433 29.57 -32.49 -0.58
C SER A 433 30.36 -31.19 -0.73
N SER A 434 29.95 -30.30 -1.65
CA SER A 434 30.47 -28.94 -1.80
C SER A 434 29.89 -27.92 -0.81
N GLY A 435 28.80 -28.25 -0.11
CA GLY A 435 28.11 -27.38 0.83
C GLY A 435 28.73 -27.38 2.24
N GLY A 436 28.06 -26.67 3.16
CA GLY A 436 28.44 -26.60 4.58
C GLY A 436 28.09 -27.84 5.39
N SER A 437 28.29 -27.83 6.71
CA SER A 437 28.02 -28.96 7.61
C SER A 437 26.68 -28.84 8.33
N LEU A 438 26.10 -29.99 8.69
CA LEU A 438 25.04 -30.07 9.71
C LEU A 438 25.69 -30.39 11.07
N ASP A 439 25.29 -29.66 12.11
CA ASP A 439 25.70 -29.91 13.50
C ASP A 439 24.44 -30.17 14.35
N PHE A 440 24.41 -31.28 15.09
CA PHE A 440 23.29 -31.64 15.97
C PHE A 440 23.26 -30.84 17.29
N GLY A 441 24.20 -29.91 17.49
CA GLY A 441 24.34 -29.17 18.74
C GLY A 441 24.59 -30.13 19.90
N ALA A 442 23.90 -29.93 21.01
CA ALA A 442 23.93 -30.84 22.16
C ALA A 442 22.88 -31.98 22.08
N SER A 443 22.05 -32.01 21.04
CA SER A 443 20.92 -32.94 20.93
C SER A 443 21.41 -34.38 20.82
N THR A 444 20.73 -35.31 21.49
CA THR A 444 20.97 -36.76 21.38
C THR A 444 19.89 -37.47 20.54
N ALA A 445 18.86 -36.73 20.12
CA ALA A 445 17.85 -37.17 19.18
C ALA A 445 17.38 -35.99 18.33
N VAL A 446 17.18 -36.21 17.04
CA VAL A 446 16.74 -35.19 16.08
C VAL A 446 15.79 -35.82 15.06
N THR A 447 14.80 -35.06 14.61
CA THR A 447 13.91 -35.45 13.51
C THR A 447 14.12 -34.53 12.30
N LEU A 448 14.32 -35.14 11.13
CA LEU A 448 14.34 -34.46 9.84
C LEU A 448 13.13 -34.89 9.00
N GLY A 449 12.62 -33.99 8.16
CA GLY A 449 11.62 -34.34 7.15
C GLY A 449 12.20 -35.36 6.17
N GLY A 450 13.40 -35.12 5.67
CA GLY A 450 14.14 -36.03 4.81
C GLY A 450 15.63 -35.69 4.74
N LEU A 451 16.40 -36.54 4.08
CA LEU A 451 17.83 -36.34 3.83
C LEU A 451 18.12 -36.66 2.35
N ALA A 452 18.89 -35.80 1.69
CA ALA A 452 19.24 -35.89 0.28
C ALA A 452 20.70 -35.50 0.02
N GLU A 453 21.20 -35.82 -1.19
CA GLU A 453 22.55 -35.57 -1.69
C GLU A 453 23.64 -36.51 -1.14
N ASP A 454 24.91 -36.10 -1.14
CA ASP A 454 26.08 -37.00 -1.13
C ASP A 454 27.10 -36.74 -0.01
N LYS A 455 26.95 -35.66 0.78
CA LYS A 455 27.89 -35.37 1.88
C LYS A 455 27.69 -36.35 3.03
N GLY A 456 28.76 -36.96 3.52
CA GLY A 456 28.70 -37.84 4.69
C GLY A 456 28.28 -37.12 5.97
N LEU A 457 27.52 -37.81 6.82
CA LEU A 457 26.97 -37.29 8.07
C LEU A 457 27.33 -38.23 9.23
N ALA A 458 28.04 -37.70 10.22
CA ALA A 458 28.33 -38.44 11.44
C ALA A 458 27.17 -38.28 12.43
N LEU A 459 26.60 -39.40 12.90
CA LEU A 459 25.50 -39.46 13.86
C LEU A 459 26.03 -39.30 15.29
N GLN A 460 26.72 -38.19 15.52
CA GLN A 460 27.23 -37.75 16.82
C GLN A 460 27.01 -36.26 16.99
N ASN A 461 26.78 -35.83 18.22
CA ASN A 461 26.59 -34.43 18.54
C ASN A 461 27.94 -33.74 18.81
N ASN A 462 27.92 -32.46 19.17
CA ASN A 462 29.14 -31.67 19.41
C ASN A 462 29.92 -32.06 20.69
N THR A 463 29.34 -32.91 21.55
CA THR A 463 30.00 -33.51 22.73
C THR A 463 30.42 -34.97 22.51
N ALA A 464 30.41 -35.44 21.25
CA ALA A 464 30.68 -36.81 20.84
C ALA A 464 29.71 -37.87 21.42
N ALA A 465 28.54 -37.45 21.89
CA ALA A 465 27.46 -38.37 22.26
C ALA A 465 26.73 -38.88 21.02
N ALA A 466 26.19 -40.09 21.10
CA ALA A 466 25.39 -40.71 20.05
C ALA A 466 24.10 -39.92 19.76
N VAL A 467 23.78 -39.76 18.47
CA VAL A 467 22.53 -39.13 18.01
C VAL A 467 21.60 -40.17 17.42
N ALA A 468 20.36 -40.22 17.91
CA ALA A 468 19.27 -40.94 17.27
C ALA A 468 18.61 -40.05 16.20
N LEU A 469 18.89 -40.33 14.93
CA LEU A 469 18.34 -39.56 13.81
C LEU A 469 17.07 -40.22 13.29
N SER A 470 15.93 -39.56 13.46
CA SER A 470 14.68 -39.90 12.76
C SER A 470 14.58 -39.12 11.46
N PHE A 471 14.21 -39.77 10.36
CA PHE A 471 14.08 -39.11 9.05
C PHE A 471 12.89 -39.66 8.26
N GLY A 472 12.36 -38.89 7.30
CA GLY A 472 11.18 -39.25 6.50
C GLY A 472 9.85 -38.73 7.06
N ALA A 473 9.90 -37.86 8.08
CA ALA A 473 8.72 -37.33 8.77
C ALA A 473 7.82 -36.47 7.87
N ASN A 474 8.35 -35.96 6.74
CA ASN A 474 7.57 -35.20 5.77
C ASN A 474 6.79 -36.05 4.76
N ASN A 475 6.90 -37.38 4.85
CA ASN A 475 6.26 -38.34 3.95
C ASN A 475 6.64 -38.19 2.46
N GLN A 476 7.70 -37.44 2.14
CA GLN A 476 8.19 -37.29 0.77
C GLN A 476 9.27 -38.31 0.45
N PRO A 477 9.43 -38.70 -0.83
CA PRO A 477 10.56 -39.50 -1.24
C PRO A 477 11.87 -38.71 -1.08
N SER A 478 12.95 -39.39 -0.68
CA SER A 478 14.28 -38.80 -0.60
C SER A 478 15.35 -39.80 -1.03
N SER A 479 16.46 -39.31 -1.61
CA SER A 479 17.59 -40.15 -2.01
C SER A 479 18.88 -39.55 -1.46
N TYR A 480 19.59 -40.31 -0.63
CA TYR A 480 20.82 -39.89 0.02
C TYR A 480 21.94 -40.89 -0.25
N ALA A 481 23.01 -40.40 -0.86
CA ALA A 481 24.21 -41.16 -1.21
C ALA A 481 25.37 -40.96 -0.23
N GLY A 482 25.25 -40.00 0.70
CA GLY A 482 26.26 -39.76 1.71
C GLY A 482 26.41 -40.92 2.69
N VAL A 483 27.62 -41.08 3.23
CA VAL A 483 27.91 -42.09 4.26
C VAL A 483 27.39 -41.63 5.62
N LEU A 484 26.50 -42.41 6.22
CA LEU A 484 26.12 -42.27 7.64
C LEU A 484 27.11 -43.03 8.51
N SER A 485 27.69 -42.37 9.52
CA SER A 485 28.74 -42.94 10.38
C SER A 485 28.55 -42.58 11.85
N GLY A 486 29.42 -43.07 12.74
CA GLY A 486 29.45 -42.68 14.16
C GLY A 486 28.63 -43.58 15.10
N PRO A 487 28.56 -43.23 16.39
CA PRO A 487 27.95 -44.06 17.44
C PRO A 487 26.40 -44.03 17.47
N GLY A 488 25.78 -43.14 16.70
CA GLY A 488 24.33 -42.95 16.65
C GLY A 488 23.53 -44.06 15.95
N SER A 489 22.21 -43.85 15.89
CA SER A 489 21.23 -44.74 15.27
C SER A 489 20.38 -43.99 14.24
N LEU A 490 19.75 -44.74 13.34
CA LEU A 490 18.94 -44.19 12.27
C LEU A 490 17.54 -44.84 12.30
N VAL A 491 16.50 -44.02 12.33
CA VAL A 491 15.10 -44.47 12.31
C VAL A 491 14.38 -43.86 11.12
N LYS A 492 13.90 -44.70 10.20
CA LYS A 492 12.99 -44.26 9.13
C LYS A 492 11.58 -44.13 9.70
N VAL A 493 11.01 -42.92 9.64
CA VAL A 493 9.63 -42.62 10.02
C VAL A 493 8.83 -42.15 8.79
N GLY A 494 7.50 -42.11 8.92
CA GLY A 494 6.62 -41.67 7.84
C GLY A 494 6.53 -42.66 6.65
N THR A 495 5.68 -42.31 5.70
CA THR A 495 5.24 -43.18 4.59
C THR A 495 6.06 -43.03 3.31
N GLY A 496 6.84 -41.95 3.17
CA GLY A 496 7.69 -41.70 2.00
C GLY A 496 8.79 -42.75 1.84
N ILE A 497 9.22 -43.01 0.61
CA ILE A 497 10.33 -43.93 0.31
C ILE A 497 11.66 -43.21 0.47
N SER A 498 12.57 -43.75 1.27
CA SER A 498 13.93 -43.23 1.35
C SER A 498 14.93 -44.22 0.78
N SER A 499 15.70 -43.77 -0.20
CA SER A 499 16.82 -44.52 -0.77
C SER A 499 18.12 -44.09 -0.09
N LEU A 500 18.84 -45.05 0.49
CA LEU A 500 20.17 -44.86 1.07
C LEU A 500 21.16 -45.70 0.27
N SER A 501 22.08 -45.05 -0.46
CA SER A 501 23.05 -45.75 -1.30
C SER A 501 24.50 -45.65 -0.81
N GLY A 502 24.76 -44.84 0.22
CA GLY A 502 26.07 -44.74 0.86
C GLY A 502 26.43 -46.01 1.62
N VAL A 503 27.73 -46.33 1.69
CA VAL A 503 28.25 -47.44 2.50
C VAL A 503 28.28 -47.00 3.97
N ASN A 504 27.16 -47.19 4.65
CA ASN A 504 26.96 -46.71 6.03
C ASN A 504 27.75 -47.53 7.06
N SER A 505 28.26 -46.87 8.10
CA SER A 505 29.11 -47.45 9.14
C SER A 505 28.74 -46.98 10.57
N TYR A 506 27.48 -46.61 10.81
CA TYR A 506 27.00 -46.24 12.14
C TYR A 506 26.78 -47.47 13.04
N ALA A 507 26.95 -47.31 14.35
CA ALA A 507 26.99 -48.43 15.30
C ALA A 507 25.63 -48.77 15.97
N GLY A 508 24.70 -47.81 16.04
CA GLY A 508 23.36 -48.02 16.61
C GLY A 508 22.45 -48.82 15.69
N ARG A 509 21.46 -49.53 16.26
CA ARG A 509 20.46 -50.29 15.49
C ARG A 509 19.21 -49.47 15.21
#